data_AF-A0A7S1AP84-F1
#
_entry.id   AF-A0A7S1AP84-F1
#
_cell.length_a   1.000
_cell.length_b   1.000
_cell.length_c   1.000
_cell.angle_alpha   90.00
_cell.angle_beta   90.00
_cell.angle_gamma   90.00
#
_symmetry.space_group_name_H-M   'P 1'
#
loop_
_entity.id
_entity.type
_entity.pdbx_description
1 polymer ?
#
loop_
_entity_poly.entity_id
_entity_poly.type
_entity_poly.pdbx_seq_one_letter_code
_entity_poly.pdbx_strand_id
1 'polypeptide(L)'
;MAQVRAWITLEEVRTCFTMLPYFLIFPIWLLVAVAWPLVATCHALLQKGETQMKKLWLFYWASFVAVNYFMFFFEWLVAIPFFIIGWYIDIYYEVQLVGLIWLLLPHTFGIQMIYDYLMKNHDELLSLAQ
;
A
#
# COMPACT_ATOMS: atom_id res chain seq x y z
N MET A 1 48.02 -4.58 6.04
CA MET A 1 47.11 -4.53 4.87
C MET A 1 45.76 -5.24 5.07
N ALA A 2 45.37 -5.65 6.29
CA ALA A 2 44.06 -6.25 6.56
C ALA A 2 43.01 -5.24 7.08
N GLN A 3 43.45 -4.13 7.67
CA GLN A 3 42.57 -3.19 8.36
C GLN A 3 41.73 -2.32 7.41
N VAL A 4 42.24 -1.99 6.21
CA VAL A 4 41.53 -1.12 5.25
C VAL A 4 40.31 -1.82 4.62
N ARG A 5 40.31 -3.15 4.52
CA ARG A 5 39.21 -3.93 3.91
C ARG A 5 37.94 -4.02 4.77
N ALA A 6 38.06 -3.86 6.09
CA ALA A 6 36.92 -3.99 7.01
C ALA A 6 35.97 -2.78 7.00
N TRP A 7 36.50 -1.58 6.70
CA TRP A 7 35.71 -0.35 6.63
C TRP A 7 34.88 -0.27 5.35
N ILE A 8 35.44 -0.74 4.22
CA ILE A 8 34.76 -0.79 2.91
C ILE A 8 33.49 -1.65 3.00
N THR A 9 33.56 -2.81 3.67
CA THR A 9 32.41 -3.71 3.81
C THR A 9 31.30 -3.19 4.72
N LEU A 10 31.60 -2.33 5.70
CA LEU A 10 30.58 -1.85 6.64
C LEU A 10 29.86 -0.60 6.14
N GLU A 11 30.53 0.25 5.35
CA GLU A 11 29.89 1.40 4.71
C GLU A 11 28.99 0.98 3.55
N GLU A 12 29.45 0.06 2.69
CA GLU A 12 28.64 -0.49 1.58
C GLU A 12 27.37 -1.19 2.07
N VAL A 13 27.46 -1.94 3.17
CA VAL A 13 26.29 -2.58 3.80
C VAL A 13 25.36 -1.53 4.42
N ARG A 14 25.88 -0.47 5.04
CA ARG A 14 25.05 0.58 5.65
C ARG A 14 24.28 1.38 4.59
N THR A 15 24.87 1.66 3.43
CA THR A 15 24.15 2.23 2.28
C THR A 15 23.09 1.29 1.72
N CYS A 16 23.31 -0.03 1.77
CA CYS A 16 22.32 -1.02 1.33
C CYS A 16 21.05 -1.07 2.20
N PHE A 17 21.10 -0.55 3.42
CA PHE A 17 19.94 -0.43 4.33
C PHE A 17 19.32 0.99 4.34
N THR A 18 19.82 1.92 3.53
CA THR A 18 19.28 3.30 3.49
C THR A 18 17.98 3.38 2.67
N MET A 19 17.78 2.46 1.74
CA MET A 19 16.55 2.29 0.94
C MET A 19 16.22 0.81 0.86
N LEU A 20 14.93 0.48 0.76
CA LEU A 20 14.53 -0.91 0.54
C LEU A 20 15.00 -1.34 -0.86
N PRO A 21 15.71 -2.47 -1.02
CA PRO A 21 16.22 -2.85 -2.33
C PRO A 21 15.08 -2.95 -3.35
N TYR A 22 15.17 -2.23 -4.47
CA TYR A 22 14.07 -2.11 -5.43
C TYR A 22 13.54 -3.46 -5.94
N PHE A 23 14.41 -4.46 -6.06
CA PHE A 23 14.00 -5.81 -6.47
C PHE A 23 13.14 -6.54 -5.41
N LEU A 24 13.20 -6.12 -4.14
CA LEU A 24 12.36 -6.62 -3.05
C LEU A 24 11.04 -5.85 -2.91
N ILE A 25 10.95 -4.62 -3.40
CA ILE A 25 9.72 -3.82 -3.32
C ILE A 25 8.57 -4.54 -4.03
N PHE A 26 8.78 -5.02 -5.25
CA PHE A 26 7.76 -5.72 -6.03
C PHE A 26 7.22 -7.00 -5.36
N PRO A 27 8.06 -7.95 -4.91
CA PRO A 27 7.55 -9.15 -4.24
C PRO A 27 6.87 -8.82 -2.90
N ILE A 28 7.37 -7.85 -2.13
CA ILE A 28 6.71 -7.43 -0.88
C ILE A 28 5.34 -6.81 -1.20
N TRP A 29 5.27 -5.94 -2.21
CA TRP A 29 4.03 -5.35 -2.67
C TRP A 29 3.03 -6.43 -3.08
N LEU A 30 3.45 -7.45 -3.83
CA LEU A 30 2.58 -8.55 -4.23
C LEU A 30 2.05 -9.33 -3.01
N LEU A 31 2.91 -9.60 -2.03
CA LEU A 31 2.51 -10.30 -0.81
C LEU A 31 1.51 -9.49 0.02
N VAL A 32 1.78 -8.21 0.22
CA VAL A 32 0.95 -7.32 1.03
C VAL A 32 -0.35 -6.99 0.31
N ALA A 33 -0.28 -6.49 -0.92
CA ALA A 33 -1.44 -5.96 -1.64
C ALA A 33 -2.31 -7.04 -2.29
N VAL A 34 -1.81 -8.26 -2.48
CA VAL A 34 -2.56 -9.32 -3.18
C VAL A 34 -2.66 -10.58 -2.34
N ALA A 35 -1.54 -11.20 -1.95
CA ALA A 35 -1.58 -12.50 -1.28
C ALA A 35 -2.29 -12.44 0.09
N TRP A 36 -1.98 -11.43 0.91
CA TRP A 36 -2.59 -11.22 2.22
C TRP A 36 -4.11 -10.98 2.14
N PRO A 37 -4.62 -10.00 1.36
CA PRO A 37 -6.06 -9.78 1.23
C PRO A 37 -6.76 -10.96 0.54
N LEU A 38 -6.08 -11.73 -0.33
CA LEU A 38 -6.62 -12.98 -0.87
C LEU A 38 -6.89 -14.02 0.22
N VAL A 39 -5.92 -14.25 1.11
CA VAL A 39 -6.12 -15.19 2.24
C VAL A 39 -7.24 -14.69 3.15
N ALA A 40 -7.28 -13.39 3.43
CA ALA A 40 -8.31 -12.78 4.28
C ALA A 40 -9.70 -12.83 3.64
N THR A 41 -9.81 -12.62 2.32
CA THR A 41 -11.07 -12.81 1.59
C THR A 41 -11.53 -14.25 1.59
N CYS A 42 -10.63 -15.20 1.31
CA CYS A 42 -10.96 -16.62 1.37
C CYS A 42 -11.47 -17.01 2.76
N HIS A 43 -10.81 -16.54 3.82
CA HIS A 43 -11.25 -16.78 5.20
C HIS A 43 -12.65 -16.20 5.47
N ALA A 44 -12.89 -14.94 5.09
CA ALA A 44 -14.18 -14.27 5.26
C ALA A 44 -15.30 -14.89 4.39
N LEU A 45 -14.98 -15.47 3.23
CA LEU A 45 -15.94 -16.16 2.37
C LEU A 45 -16.37 -17.51 2.95
N LEU A 46 -15.43 -18.24 3.54
CA LEU A 46 -15.67 -19.54 4.18
C LEU A 46 -16.46 -19.42 5.49
N GLN A 47 -16.36 -18.29 6.19
CA GLN A 47 -17.20 -17.98 7.35
C GLN A 47 -18.67 -17.77 6.92
N LYS A 48 -19.56 -18.62 7.48
CA LYS A 48 -21.01 -18.51 7.27
C LYS A 48 -21.58 -17.45 8.22
N GLY A 49 -22.20 -16.40 7.67
CA GLY A 49 -23.00 -15.43 8.43
C GLY A 49 -22.57 -13.97 8.30
N GLU A 50 -21.30 -13.68 7.96
CA GLU A 50 -20.79 -12.31 7.90
C GLU A 50 -20.87 -11.69 6.50
N THR A 51 -22.08 -11.32 6.07
CA THR A 51 -22.30 -10.63 4.79
C THR A 51 -21.59 -9.26 4.73
N GLN A 52 -21.41 -8.59 5.87
CA GLN A 52 -20.74 -7.28 5.93
C GLN A 52 -19.25 -7.37 5.57
N MET A 53 -18.54 -8.38 6.10
CA MET A 53 -17.12 -8.60 5.78
C MET A 53 -16.91 -8.89 4.29
N LYS A 54 -17.85 -9.64 3.67
CA LYS A 54 -17.81 -9.92 2.23
C LYS A 54 -17.93 -8.64 1.40
N LYS A 55 -18.80 -7.72 1.79
CA LYS A 55 -18.96 -6.42 1.12
C LYS A 55 -17.72 -5.54 1.28
N LEU A 56 -17.16 -5.49 2.49
CA LEU A 56 -15.92 -4.74 2.76
C LEU A 56 -14.78 -5.20 1.86
N TRP A 57 -14.58 -6.51 1.73
CA TRP A 57 -13.53 -7.04 0.88
C TRP A 57 -13.79 -6.85 -0.62
N LEU A 58 -15.05 -6.94 -1.06
CA LEU A 58 -15.40 -6.59 -2.45
C LEU A 58 -15.11 -5.12 -2.74
N PHE A 59 -15.43 -4.23 -1.80
CA PHE A 59 -15.10 -2.81 -1.89
C PHE A 59 -13.59 -2.58 -1.94
N TYR A 60 -12.81 -3.32 -1.14
CA TYR A 60 -11.35 -3.31 -1.21
C TYR A 60 -10.85 -3.66 -2.61
N TRP A 61 -11.29 -4.78 -3.19
CA TRP A 61 -10.85 -5.21 -4.51
C TRP A 61 -11.27 -4.23 -5.61
N ALA A 62 -12.49 -3.71 -5.56
CA ALA A 62 -12.96 -2.70 -6.51
C ALA A 62 -12.11 -1.41 -6.42
N SER A 63 -11.84 -0.94 -5.21
CA SER A 63 -11.01 0.24 -4.96
C SER A 63 -9.56 -0.01 -5.36
N PHE A 64 -9.03 -1.20 -5.10
CA PHE A 64 -7.66 -1.59 -5.46
C PHE A 64 -7.45 -1.57 -6.98
N VAL A 65 -8.42 -2.09 -7.75
CA VAL A 65 -8.38 -2.02 -9.22
C VAL A 65 -8.54 -0.57 -9.69
N ALA A 66 -9.50 0.18 -9.15
CA ALA A 66 -9.72 1.57 -9.53
C ALA A 66 -8.49 2.46 -9.27
N VAL A 67 -7.84 2.30 -8.10
CA VAL A 67 -6.63 3.02 -7.74
C VAL A 67 -5.44 2.58 -8.59
N ASN A 68 -5.30 1.28 -8.91
CA ASN A 68 -4.25 0.83 -9.83
C ASN A 68 -4.41 1.45 -11.22
N TYR A 69 -5.64 1.48 -11.75
CA TYR A 69 -5.93 2.13 -13.03
C TYR A 69 -5.66 3.63 -12.97
N PHE A 70 -6.08 4.31 -11.90
CA PHE A 70 -5.80 5.72 -11.70
C PHE A 70 -4.29 5.98 -11.65
N MET A 71 -3.55 5.21 -10.85
CA MET A 71 -2.10 5.32 -10.76
C MET A 71 -1.45 5.05 -12.12
N PHE A 72 -1.88 4.06 -12.89
CA PHE A 72 -1.31 3.80 -14.22
C PHE A 72 -1.35 5.03 -15.15
N PHE A 73 -2.38 5.87 -15.07
CA PHE A 73 -2.49 7.09 -15.89
C PHE A 73 -1.94 8.35 -15.23
N PHE A 74 -2.05 8.46 -13.90
CA PHE A 74 -1.73 9.66 -13.13
C PHE A 74 -0.51 9.50 -12.22
N GLU A 75 0.27 8.43 -12.39
CA GLU A 75 1.50 8.17 -11.62
C GLU A 75 2.41 9.39 -11.62
N TRP A 76 2.60 9.96 -12.81
CA TRP A 76 3.44 11.13 -13.03
C TRP A 76 2.99 12.33 -12.19
N LEU A 77 1.69 12.54 -12.00
CA LEU A 77 1.13 13.65 -11.22
C LEU A 77 1.36 13.44 -9.72
N VAL A 78 1.17 12.20 -9.25
CA VAL A 78 1.41 11.83 -7.85
C VAL A 78 2.90 11.84 -7.54
N ALA A 79 3.77 11.53 -8.51
CA ALA A 79 5.22 11.52 -8.35
C ALA A 79 5.84 12.93 -8.28
N ILE A 80 5.19 13.99 -8.81
CA ILE A 80 5.72 15.37 -8.81
C ILE A 80 6.19 15.86 -7.43
N PRO A 81 5.38 15.79 -6.34
CA PRO A 81 5.85 16.21 -5.02
C PRO A 81 7.03 15.37 -4.51
N PHE A 82 7.10 14.09 -4.90
CA PHE A 82 8.20 13.20 -4.54
C PHE A 82 9.46 13.44 -5.37
N PHE A 83 9.36 14.02 -6.58
CA PHE A 83 10.54 14.43 -7.35
C PHE A 83 11.38 15.49 -6.62
N ILE A 84 10.72 16.39 -5.88
CA ILE A 84 11.40 17.43 -5.08
C ILE A 84 12.16 16.79 -3.91
N ILE A 85 11.58 15.77 -3.28
CA ILE A 85 12.17 15.03 -2.15
C ILE A 85 13.22 14.01 -2.63
N GLY A 86 13.03 13.46 -3.83
CA GLY A 86 13.90 12.50 -4.51
C GLY A 86 15.30 13.03 -4.81
N TRP A 87 15.53 14.34 -4.64
CA TRP A 87 16.87 14.90 -4.65
C TRP A 87 17.73 14.42 -3.45
N TYR A 88 17.08 13.98 -2.37
CA TYR A 88 17.71 13.45 -1.16
C TYR A 88 17.50 11.94 -0.98
N ILE A 89 16.26 11.44 -1.10
CA ILE A 89 15.91 10.01 -0.91
C ILE A 89 14.73 9.66 -1.82
N ASP A 90 14.84 8.58 -2.60
CA ASP A 90 13.76 8.06 -3.43
C ASP A 90 12.78 7.21 -2.60
N ILE A 91 11.81 7.89 -1.97
CA ILE A 91 10.85 7.29 -1.04
C ILE A 91 9.50 6.93 -1.67
N TYR A 92 9.33 7.16 -2.97
CA TYR A 92 8.02 7.10 -3.61
C TYR A 92 7.33 5.74 -3.42
N TYR A 93 8.03 4.67 -3.79
CA TYR A 93 7.52 3.30 -3.67
C TYR A 93 7.42 2.82 -2.21
N GLU A 94 8.28 3.33 -1.34
CA GLU A 94 8.30 2.98 0.08
C GLU A 94 7.07 3.56 0.79
N VAL A 95 6.71 4.81 0.47
CA VAL A 95 5.48 5.46 0.97
C VAL A 95 4.23 4.75 0.45
N GLN A 96 4.21 4.34 -0.82
CA GLN A 96 3.11 3.52 -1.34
C GLN A 96 2.95 2.20 -0.58
N LEU A 97 4.07 1.53 -0.31
CA LEU A 97 4.10 0.25 0.37
C LEU A 97 3.67 0.39 1.84
N VAL A 98 4.14 1.43 2.53
CA VAL A 98 3.69 1.78 3.89
C VAL A 98 2.19 2.10 3.92
N GLY A 99 1.68 2.86 2.94
CA GLY A 99 0.26 3.16 2.81
C GLY A 99 -0.59 1.90 2.63
N LEU A 100 -0.14 0.96 1.81
CA LEU A 100 -0.80 -0.35 1.62
C LEU A 100 -0.77 -1.21 2.88
N ILE A 101 0.38 -1.26 3.56
CA ILE A 101 0.52 -1.95 4.84
C ILE A 101 -0.45 -1.34 5.86
N TRP A 102 -0.55 -0.02 5.95
CA TRP A 102 -1.45 0.67 6.87
C TRP A 102 -2.93 0.42 6.57
N LEU A 103 -3.30 0.33 5.29
CA LEU A 103 -4.66 0.05 4.84
C LEU A 103 -5.11 -1.37 5.24
N LEU A 104 -4.19 -2.33 5.20
CA LEU A 104 -4.43 -3.76 5.41
C LEU A 104 -4.09 -4.25 6.82
N LEU A 105 -3.45 -3.42 7.65
CA LEU A 105 -3.05 -3.82 9.00
C LEU A 105 -4.28 -4.10 9.86
N PRO A 106 -4.34 -5.26 10.53
CA PRO A 106 -5.49 -5.64 11.36
C PRO A 106 -5.65 -4.77 12.60
N HIS A 107 -4.66 -3.95 12.94
CA HIS A 107 -4.74 -3.03 14.08
C HIS A 107 -5.37 -1.69 13.71
N THR A 108 -5.19 -1.23 12.48
CA THR A 108 -5.72 0.05 11.99
C THR A 108 -7.00 -0.11 11.20
N PHE A 109 -7.24 -1.28 10.56
CA PHE A 109 -8.43 -1.56 9.73
C PHE A 109 -8.79 -0.36 8.84
N GLY A 110 -7.78 0.27 8.22
CA GLY A 110 -7.96 1.54 7.52
C GLY A 110 -8.99 1.44 6.40
N ILE A 111 -9.08 0.27 5.76
CA ILE A 111 -10.12 -0.05 4.78
C ILE A 111 -11.54 0.04 5.35
N GLN A 112 -11.76 -0.40 6.57
CA GLN A 112 -13.05 -0.35 7.24
C GLN A 112 -13.38 1.08 7.67
N MET A 113 -12.39 1.84 8.15
CA MET A 113 -12.58 3.26 8.46
C MET A 113 -13.03 4.06 7.23
N ILE A 114 -12.41 3.82 6.07
CA ILE A 114 -12.79 4.48 4.81
C ILE A 114 -14.17 4.02 4.36
N TYR A 115 -14.46 2.72 4.44
CA TYR A 115 -15.75 2.16 4.09
C TYR A 115 -16.87 2.74 4.97
N ASP A 116 -16.68 2.80 6.28
CA ASP A 116 -17.64 3.34 7.24
C ASP A 116 -17.85 4.84 7.03
N TYR A 117 -16.78 5.60 6.74
CA TYR A 117 -16.88 7.01 6.40
C TYR A 117 -17.68 7.25 5.11
N LEU A 118 -17.42 6.45 4.07
CA LEU A 118 -18.13 6.54 2.81
C LEU A 118 -19.61 6.17 2.96
N MET A 119 -19.90 5.11 3.72
CA MET A 119 -21.26 4.65 3.96
C MET A 119 -22.06 5.64 4.80
N LYS A 120 -21.41 6.30 5.77
CA LYS A 120 -22.04 7.33 6.61
C LYS A 120 -22.42 8.59 5.83
N ASN A 121 -21.61 8.97 4.84
CA ASN A 121 -21.82 10.18 4.03
C ASN A 121 -22.43 9.88 2.65
N HIS A 122 -22.95 8.66 2.46
CA HIS A 122 -23.47 8.22 1.17
C HIS A 122 -24.55 9.15 0.61
N ASP A 123 -25.49 9.58 1.46
CA ASP A 123 -26.61 10.43 1.06
C ASP A 123 -26.15 11.85 0.67
N GLU A 124 -25.14 12.39 1.35
CA GLU A 124 -24.53 13.69 0.98
C GLU A 124 -23.79 13.59 -0.35
N LEU A 125 -22.99 12.53 -0.57
CA LEU A 125 -22.25 12.33 -1.81
C LEU A 125 -23.17 12.18 -3.02
N LEU A 126 -24.32 11.52 -2.85
CA LEU A 126 -25.31 11.41 -3.93
C LEU A 126 -25.93 12.75 -4.30
N SER A 127 -26.14 13.65 -3.33
CA SER A 127 -26.69 14.98 -3.58
C SER A 127 -25.71 15.94 -4.25
N LEU A 128 -24.39 15.73 -4.09
CA LEU A 128 -23.35 16.52 -4.77
C LEU A 128 -23.08 16.05 -6.22
N ALA A 129 -23.55 14.86 -6.57
CA ALA A 129 -23.37 14.27 -7.91
C ALA A 129 -24.56 14.53 -8.86
N GLN A 130 -25.62 15.17 -8.38
CA GLN A 130 -26.80 15.62 -9.16
C GLN A 130 -26.66 17.09 -9.54
#